data_AF-A0A953TDH4-F1
#
_entry.id   AF-A0A953TDH4-F1
#
_cell.length_a   1.000
_cell.length_b   1.000
_cell.length_c   1.000
_cell.angle_alpha   90.00
_cell.angle_beta   90.00
_cell.angle_gamma   90.00
#
_symmetry.space_group_name_H-M   'P 1'
#
loop_
_entity.id
_entity.type
_entity.pdbx_description
1 polymer ?
#
loop_
_entity_poly.entity_id
_entity_poly.type
_entity_poly.pdbx_seq_one_letter_code
_entity_poly.pdbx_strand_id
1 'polypeptide(L)'
;MASIALGVSLATARATRAGGDAGLVHWTPVAGALVKLDGKTPLTWNVYQPYAKSKKKESNIVLVLLGRRYLLLDFKATRVYAVPLADLHAQGQDFESGDLAQASRLLPSSDWTARDVGPAELIQLTLGDYGRVLTVQLPHPPDLRPFY
;
A
#
# COMPACT_ATOMS: atom_id res chain seq x y z
N MET A 1 21.92 -26.32 -55.10
CA MET A 1 20.86 -25.28 -55.08
C MET A 1 19.66 -25.83 -54.32
N ALA A 2 19.56 -25.56 -53.02
CA ALA A 2 18.34 -25.78 -52.24
C ALA A 2 18.48 -25.00 -50.93
N SER A 3 17.91 -23.79 -50.91
CA SER A 3 17.76 -22.94 -49.72
C SER A 3 16.59 -23.44 -48.88
N ILE A 4 16.72 -23.55 -47.55
CA ILE A 4 15.54 -23.61 -46.65
C ILE A 4 15.79 -22.75 -45.41
N ALA A 5 14.75 -22.00 -45.07
CA ALA A 5 14.70 -20.75 -44.32
C ALA A 5 14.88 -20.86 -42.80
N LEU A 6 15.40 -19.76 -42.23
CA LEU A 6 15.30 -19.37 -40.82
C LEU A 6 13.82 -19.23 -40.41
N GLY A 7 13.38 -19.96 -39.39
CA GLY A 7 12.13 -19.71 -38.69
C GLY A 7 12.39 -19.04 -37.34
N VAL A 8 12.14 -17.74 -37.24
CA VAL A 8 12.10 -17.04 -35.94
C VAL A 8 10.67 -17.14 -35.42
N SER A 9 10.42 -17.99 -34.44
CA SER A 9 9.16 -18.00 -33.70
C SER A 9 9.18 -16.93 -32.62
N LEU A 10 8.50 -15.81 -32.85
CA LEU A 10 8.10 -14.91 -31.78
C LEU A 10 7.00 -15.59 -30.96
N ALA A 11 7.38 -16.19 -29.82
CA ALA A 11 6.43 -16.61 -28.81
C ALA A 11 5.88 -15.34 -28.11
N THR A 12 4.75 -14.82 -28.61
CA THR A 12 4.01 -13.79 -27.89
C THR A 12 3.38 -14.43 -26.66
N ALA A 13 4.02 -14.28 -25.50
CA ALA A 13 3.43 -14.65 -24.23
C ALA A 13 2.19 -13.76 -23.98
N ARG A 14 1.00 -14.30 -24.25
CA ARG A 14 -0.25 -13.75 -23.72
C ARG A 14 -0.21 -13.93 -22.20
N ALA A 15 0.07 -12.83 -21.49
CA ALA A 15 -0.18 -12.77 -20.05
C ALA A 15 -1.69 -12.92 -19.83
N THR A 16 -2.12 -14.13 -19.48
CA THR A 16 -3.45 -14.38 -18.93
C THR A 16 -3.51 -13.72 -17.56
N ARG A 17 -4.08 -12.51 -17.49
CA ARG A 17 -4.55 -11.96 -16.21
C ARG A 17 -5.72 -12.82 -15.76
N ALA A 18 -5.43 -13.78 -14.89
CA ALA A 18 -6.45 -14.48 -14.14
C ALA A 18 -7.09 -13.47 -13.18
N GLY A 19 -8.12 -12.77 -13.65
CA GLY A 19 -9.07 -12.07 -12.80
C GLY A 19 -9.95 -13.10 -12.11
N GLY A 20 -9.41 -13.72 -11.05
CA GLY A 20 -10.27 -14.21 -9.98
C GLY A 20 -10.84 -13.01 -9.25
N ASP A 21 -12.05 -13.14 -8.72
CA ASP A 21 -12.75 -12.15 -7.90
C ASP A 21 -11.95 -11.83 -6.61
N ALA A 22 -10.83 -11.15 -6.79
CA ALA A 22 -10.05 -10.52 -5.75
C ALA A 22 -10.82 -9.25 -5.39
N GLY A 23 -11.65 -9.37 -4.37
CA GLY A 23 -12.66 -8.39 -3.98
C GLY A 23 -12.14 -6.95 -4.04
N LEU A 24 -12.96 -6.09 -4.63
CA LEU A 24 -12.72 -4.66 -4.74
C LEU A 24 -12.43 -4.07 -3.35
N VAL A 25 -11.30 -3.40 -3.21
CA VAL A 25 -10.90 -2.69 -1.99
C VAL A 25 -11.17 -1.21 -2.18
N HIS A 26 -11.99 -0.64 -1.30
CA HIS A 26 -12.24 0.80 -1.23
C HIS A 26 -11.32 1.43 -0.19
N TRP A 27 -10.58 2.46 -0.55
CA TRP A 27 -9.57 3.12 0.29
C TRP A 27 -10.04 4.52 0.65
N THR A 28 -10.23 4.77 1.93
CA THR A 28 -10.67 6.07 2.44
C THR A 28 -9.52 6.76 3.17
N PRO A 29 -9.33 8.08 2.98
CA PRO A 29 -8.33 8.85 3.73
C PRO A 29 -8.52 8.72 5.25
N VAL A 30 -7.42 8.61 5.97
CA VAL A 30 -7.42 8.58 7.44
C VAL A 30 -7.22 9.99 7.97
N ALA A 31 -8.32 10.61 8.45
CA ALA A 31 -8.26 11.92 9.07
C ALA A 31 -7.33 11.92 10.29
N GLY A 32 -6.39 12.88 10.36
CA GLY A 32 -5.44 13.01 11.46
C GLY A 32 -4.23 12.07 11.39
N ALA A 33 -4.10 11.22 10.37
CA ALA A 33 -2.88 10.47 10.13
C ALA A 33 -1.70 11.41 9.85
N LEU A 34 -0.48 10.97 10.17
CA LEU A 34 0.75 11.71 9.88
C LEU A 34 1.79 10.81 9.24
N VAL A 35 2.53 11.37 8.29
CA VAL A 35 3.67 10.71 7.65
C VAL A 35 4.93 11.53 7.88
N LYS A 36 6.02 10.87 8.25
CA LYS A 36 7.36 11.45 8.31
C LYS A 36 8.35 10.58 7.56
N LEU A 37 9.29 11.22 6.89
CA LEU A 37 10.45 10.59 6.25
C LEU A 37 11.71 11.20 6.84
N ASP A 38 12.52 10.39 7.52
CA ASP A 38 13.64 10.82 8.37
C ASP A 38 13.23 11.91 9.37
N GLY A 39 12.08 11.71 10.01
CA GLY A 39 11.55 12.64 11.02
C GLY A 39 10.93 13.92 10.47
N LYS A 40 10.94 14.15 9.14
CA LYS A 40 10.38 15.35 8.49
C LYS A 40 9.07 15.03 7.76
N THR A 41 8.11 15.94 7.84
CA THR A 41 6.87 15.83 7.07
C THR A 41 7.17 15.99 5.58
N PRO A 42 6.77 15.04 4.71
CA PRO A 42 6.94 15.16 3.27
C PRO A 42 6.13 16.33 2.69
N LEU A 43 6.50 16.83 1.51
CA LEU A 43 5.78 17.91 0.83
C LEU A 43 4.38 17.49 0.38
N THR A 44 4.26 16.25 -0.11
CA THR A 44 2.99 15.66 -0.54
C THR A 44 2.87 14.32 0.14
N TRP A 45 1.79 14.12 0.89
CA TRP A 45 1.52 12.87 1.58
C TRP A 45 0.03 12.73 1.87
N ASN A 46 -0.40 11.48 2.03
CA ASN A 46 -1.69 11.12 2.59
C ASN A 46 -1.63 9.65 3.06
N VAL A 47 -2.55 9.23 3.90
CA VAL A 47 -2.69 7.83 4.33
C VAL A 47 -4.13 7.39 4.13
N TYR A 48 -4.31 6.21 3.56
CA TYR A 48 -5.60 5.61 3.33
C TYR A 48 -5.67 4.25 4.01
N GLN A 49 -6.85 3.93 4.51
CA GLN A 49 -7.17 2.62 5.04
C GLN A 49 -8.29 2.00 4.20
N PRO A 50 -8.29 0.66 4.07
CA PRO A 50 -9.40 -0.01 3.44
C PRO A 50 -10.67 0.17 4.27
N TYR A 51 -11.78 0.45 3.59
CA TYR A 51 -13.08 0.62 4.18
C TYR A 51 -13.64 -0.72 4.64
N ALA A 52 -13.35 -1.08 5.89
CA ALA A 52 -13.83 -2.33 6.45
C ALA A 52 -15.21 -2.16 7.11
N LYS A 53 -16.26 -2.82 6.57
CA LYS A 53 -17.53 -3.01 7.29
C LYS A 53 -17.38 -3.89 8.55
N SER A 54 -16.30 -4.68 8.62
CA SER A 54 -15.96 -5.55 9.76
C SER A 54 -14.49 -5.37 10.16
N LYS A 55 -14.27 -4.90 11.39
CA LYS A 55 -12.99 -4.35 11.92
C LYS A 55 -11.77 -5.28 11.93
N LYS A 56 -11.84 -6.54 11.48
CA LYS A 56 -10.89 -7.58 11.94
C LYS A 56 -9.77 -8.01 10.98
N LYS A 57 -9.88 -7.81 9.66
CA LYS A 57 -8.93 -8.42 8.71
C LYS A 57 -7.99 -7.44 8.01
N GLU A 58 -8.40 -6.19 7.85
CA GLU A 58 -7.69 -5.21 7.01
C GLU A 58 -7.04 -4.06 7.81
N SER A 59 -7.12 -4.09 9.14
CA SER A 59 -6.51 -3.07 10.00
C SER A 59 -4.98 -3.01 9.89
N ASN A 60 -4.35 -4.05 9.34
CA ASN A 60 -2.89 -4.17 9.28
C ASN A 60 -2.27 -3.71 7.95
N ILE A 61 -3.10 -3.18 7.05
CA ILE A 61 -2.67 -2.65 5.76
C ILE A 61 -3.02 -1.17 5.65
N VAL A 62 -2.09 -0.38 5.13
CA VAL A 62 -2.31 1.03 4.81
C VAL A 62 -1.69 1.40 3.49
N LEU A 63 -2.36 2.26 2.75
CA LEU A 63 -1.84 2.86 1.53
C LEU A 63 -1.31 4.25 1.87
N VAL A 64 -0.03 4.50 1.59
CA VAL A 64 0.65 5.75 1.91
C VAL A 64 1.04 6.44 0.61
N LEU A 65 0.52 7.65 0.40
CA LEU A 65 1.09 8.56 -0.58
C LEU A 65 2.32 9.21 0.04
N LEU A 66 3.47 9.05 -0.61
CA LEU A 66 4.74 9.66 -0.23
C LEU A 66 5.35 10.35 -1.46
N GLY A 67 5.27 11.68 -1.49
CA GLY A 67 5.64 12.48 -2.65
C GLY A 67 4.73 12.17 -3.84
N ARG A 68 5.22 11.37 -4.78
CA ARG A 68 4.48 10.94 -6.00
C ARG A 68 4.28 9.43 -6.08
N ARG A 69 4.60 8.71 -5.01
CA ARG A 69 4.57 7.25 -4.97
C ARG A 69 3.54 6.79 -3.97
N TYR A 70 2.80 5.76 -4.34
CA TYR A 70 1.93 5.04 -3.44
C TYR A 70 2.67 3.81 -2.92
N LEU A 71 2.65 3.64 -1.61
CA LEU A 71 3.26 2.51 -0.90
C LEU A 71 2.16 1.78 -0.15
N LEU A 72 1.95 0.50 -0.45
CA LEU A 72 1.14 -0.36 0.41
C LEU A 72 2.04 -0.92 1.51
N LEU A 73 1.71 -0.63 2.75
CA LEU A 73 2.38 -1.21 3.92
C LEU A 73 1.49 -2.33 4.46
N ASP A 74 2.03 -3.54 4.55
CA ASP A 74 1.47 -4.62 5.37
C ASP A 74 2.39 -4.78 6.57
N PHE A 75 2.02 -4.14 7.68
CA PHE A 75 2.86 -4.11 8.87
C PHE A 75 2.72 -5.36 9.74
N LYS A 76 1.75 -6.23 9.44
CA LYS A 76 1.68 -7.58 10.01
C LYS A 76 2.64 -8.53 9.29
N ALA A 77 2.72 -8.45 7.97
CA ALA A 77 3.67 -9.24 7.18
C ALA A 77 5.05 -8.59 7.08
N THR A 78 5.22 -7.36 7.58
CA THR A 78 6.45 -6.55 7.47
C THR A 78 6.90 -6.37 6.01
N ARG A 79 5.96 -6.00 5.14
CA ARG A 79 6.19 -5.83 3.69
C ARG A 79 5.77 -4.46 3.20
N VAL A 80 6.54 -3.94 2.25
CA VAL A 80 6.21 -2.73 1.50
C VAL A 80 6.05 -3.07 0.04
N TYR A 81 5.01 -2.57 -0.60
CA TYR A 81 4.83 -2.68 -2.04
C TYR A 81 4.77 -1.30 -2.69
N ALA A 82 5.50 -1.12 -3.79
CA ALA A 82 5.36 0.05 -4.65
C ALA A 82 4.14 -0.14 -5.53
N VAL A 83 3.08 0.64 -5.27
CA VAL A 83 1.81 0.58 -5.97
C VAL A 83 1.87 1.46 -7.22
N PRO A 84 1.63 0.91 -8.42
CA PRO A 84 1.45 1.69 -9.64
C PRO A 84 0.19 2.55 -9.54
N LEU A 85 0.26 3.81 -9.97
CA LEU A 85 -0.92 4.69 -9.98
C LEU A 85 -2.06 4.16 -10.87
N ALA A 86 -1.72 3.40 -11.91
CA ALA A 86 -2.70 2.79 -12.82
C ALA A 86 -3.58 1.73 -12.14
N ASP A 87 -3.16 1.20 -11.00
CA ASP A 87 -3.91 0.20 -10.21
C ASP A 87 -4.81 0.87 -9.14
N LEU A 88 -4.79 2.20 -9.07
CA LEU A 88 -5.65 3.02 -8.20
C LEU A 88 -6.66 3.79 -9.04
N HIS A 89 -7.94 3.57 -8.78
CA HIS A 89 -9.03 4.26 -9.46
C HIS A 89 -9.63 5.32 -8.53
N ALA A 90 -9.43 6.59 -8.85
CA ALA A 90 -9.88 7.68 -7.98
C ALA A 90 -11.42 7.78 -7.92
N GLN A 91 -11.95 7.93 -6.70
CA GLN A 91 -13.36 8.16 -6.41
C GLN A 91 -13.47 9.38 -5.47
N GLY A 92 -13.38 10.58 -6.03
CA GLY A 92 -13.30 11.80 -5.22
C GLY A 92 -11.98 11.91 -4.44
N GLN A 93 -12.04 11.80 -3.11
CA GLN A 93 -10.85 11.75 -2.25
C GLN A 93 -10.41 10.30 -1.93
N ASP A 94 -11.21 9.32 -2.35
CA ASP A 94 -11.00 7.91 -2.08
C ASP A 94 -10.38 7.22 -3.30
N PHE A 95 -10.00 5.95 -3.14
CA PHE A 95 -9.59 5.09 -4.24
C PHE A 95 -10.31 3.75 -4.22
N GLU A 96 -10.49 3.16 -5.39
CA GLU A 96 -10.83 1.76 -5.57
C GLU A 96 -9.66 1.02 -6.19
N SER A 97 -9.45 -0.24 -5.80
CA SER A 97 -8.46 -1.13 -6.39
C SER A 97 -8.86 -2.60 -6.29
N GLY A 98 -8.17 -3.47 -7.02
CA GLY A 98 -8.12 -4.90 -6.69
C GLY A 98 -7.14 -5.19 -5.55
N ASP A 99 -6.63 -6.43 -5.48
CA ASP A 99 -5.56 -6.79 -4.55
C ASP A 99 -4.21 -6.15 -4.95
N LEU A 100 -3.89 -5.04 -4.30
CA LEU A 100 -2.64 -4.31 -4.54
C LEU A 100 -1.40 -5.11 -4.14
N ALA A 101 -1.46 -5.99 -3.14
CA ALA A 101 -0.29 -6.78 -2.72
C ALA A 101 0.11 -7.80 -3.81
N GLN A 102 -0.87 -8.31 -4.56
CA GLN A 102 -0.63 -9.21 -5.69
C GLN A 102 -0.14 -8.48 -6.94
N ALA A 103 -0.68 -7.29 -7.24
CA ALA A 103 -0.35 -6.53 -8.45
C ALA A 103 0.94 -5.71 -8.35
N SER A 104 1.37 -5.37 -7.13
CA SER A 104 2.44 -4.40 -6.89
C SER A 104 3.82 -5.04 -6.72
N ARG A 105 4.87 -4.24 -6.96
CA ARG A 105 6.26 -4.67 -6.76
C ARG A 105 6.65 -4.60 -5.29
N LEU A 106 7.15 -5.69 -4.71
CA LEU A 106 7.73 -5.69 -3.37
C LEU A 106 8.99 -4.79 -3.30
N LEU A 107 9.07 -3.96 -2.28
CA LEU A 107 10.24 -3.16 -1.95
C LEU A 107 11.00 -3.77 -0.76
N PRO A 108 12.34 -3.79 -0.79
CA PRO A 108 13.12 -4.11 0.40
C PRO A 108 12.79 -3.16 1.54
N SER A 109 12.67 -3.69 2.75
CA SER A 109 12.46 -2.91 3.97
C SER A 109 13.05 -3.63 5.18
N SER A 110 13.42 -2.87 6.21
CA SER A 110 14.00 -3.39 7.46
C SER A 110 13.50 -2.58 8.66
N ASP A 111 13.93 -2.99 9.87
CA ASP A 111 13.76 -2.23 11.11
C ASP A 111 12.29 -1.90 11.45
N TRP A 112 11.40 -2.83 11.13
CA TRP A 112 9.98 -2.68 11.34
C TRP A 112 9.63 -2.62 12.82
N THR A 113 8.80 -1.64 13.18
CA THR A 113 8.06 -1.61 14.44
C THR A 113 6.63 -1.14 14.16
N ALA A 114 5.66 -1.77 14.83
CA ALA A 114 4.28 -1.30 14.89
C ALA A 114 3.86 -1.40 16.35
N ARG A 115 3.49 -0.28 16.96
CA ARG A 115 3.12 -0.23 18.38
C ARG A 115 2.07 0.83 18.65
N ASP A 116 1.23 0.55 19.61
CA ASP A 116 0.35 1.56 20.20
C ASP A 116 1.19 2.59 20.98
N VAL A 117 0.91 3.87 20.78
CA VAL A 117 1.56 4.99 21.47
C VAL A 117 0.56 5.88 22.21
N GLY A 118 -0.63 5.36 22.52
CA GLY A 118 -1.67 6.05 23.29
C GLY A 118 -2.84 6.45 22.40
N PRO A 119 -2.82 7.62 21.75
CA PRO A 119 -3.90 8.06 20.87
C PRO A 119 -3.77 7.54 19.44
N ALA A 120 -2.71 6.81 19.11
CA ALA A 120 -2.40 6.37 17.76
C ALA A 120 -1.59 5.07 17.75
N GLU A 121 -1.65 4.34 16.64
CA GLU A 121 -0.67 3.32 16.27
C GLU A 121 0.48 3.97 15.50
N LEU A 122 1.71 3.69 15.92
CA LEU A 122 2.94 4.16 15.28
C LEU A 122 3.61 3.01 14.53
N ILE A 123 3.69 3.16 13.22
CA ILE A 123 4.39 2.25 12.31
C ILE A 123 5.69 2.92 11.87
N GLN A 124 6.81 2.21 11.99
CA GLN A 124 8.11 2.70 11.55
C GLN A 124 8.85 1.58 10.83
N LEU A 125 9.53 1.92 9.74
CA LEU A 125 10.40 1.03 8.97
C LEU A 125 11.48 1.82 8.23
N THR A 126 12.52 1.13 7.80
CA THR A 126 13.52 1.66 6.85
C THR A 126 13.16 1.19 5.43
N LEU A 127 12.99 2.12 4.50
CA LEU A 127 12.79 1.82 3.07
C LEU A 127 14.13 1.50 2.41
N GLY A 128 14.27 0.32 1.82
CA GLY A 128 15.54 -0.17 1.29
C GLY A 128 15.95 0.41 -0.08
N ASP A 129 15.09 1.17 -0.76
CA ASP A 129 15.47 1.86 -2.00
C ASP A 129 16.41 3.05 -1.74
N TYR A 130 16.26 3.74 -0.60
CA TYR A 130 17.08 4.90 -0.25
C TYR A 130 17.63 4.87 1.19
N GLY A 131 17.36 3.83 1.97
CA GLY A 131 17.79 3.70 3.37
C GLY A 131 17.14 4.72 4.30
N ARG A 132 15.93 5.20 3.97
CA ARG A 132 15.25 6.28 4.69
C ARG A 132 14.20 5.74 5.65
N VAL A 133 14.08 6.36 6.82
CA VAL A 133 13.13 5.93 7.84
C VAL A 133 11.76 6.51 7.52
N LEU A 134 10.80 5.66 7.20
CA LEU A 134 9.39 6.02 7.08
C LEU A 134 8.70 5.81 8.42
N THR A 135 7.98 6.83 8.87
CA THR A 135 7.13 6.77 10.06
C THR A 135 5.71 7.16 9.67
N VAL A 136 4.74 6.34 10.07
CA VAL A 136 3.31 6.56 9.87
C VAL A 136 2.63 6.53 11.24
N GLN A 137 1.83 7.54 11.54
CA GLN A 137 0.97 7.57 12.72
C GLN A 137 -0.47 7.45 12.27
N LEU A 138 -1.16 6.43 12.78
CA LEU A 138 -2.57 6.17 12.52
C LEU A 138 -3.36 6.48 13.80
N PRO A 139 -4.17 7.54 13.84
CA PRO A 139 -4.98 7.82 15.02
C PRO A 139 -5.96 6.67 15.27
N HIS A 140 -6.17 6.34 16.53
CA HIS A 140 -7.23 5.40 16.88
C HIS A 140 -8.60 6.02 16.58
N PRO A 141 -9.59 5.22 16.16
CA PRO A 141 -10.96 5.70 16.07
C PRO A 141 -11.39 6.24 17.46
N PRO A 142 -12.13 7.36 17.50
CA PRO A 142 -12.64 7.89 18.77
C PRO A 142 -13.43 6.80 19.51
N ASP A 143 -13.17 6.63 20.80
CA ASP A 143 -13.97 5.73 21.62
C ASP A 143 -15.35 6.38 21.83
N LEU A 144 -16.35 5.86 21.11
CA LEU A 144 -17.73 6.34 21.18
C LEU A 144 -18.50 5.70 22.35
N ARG A 145 -17.83 4.90 23.20
CA ARG A 145 -18.46 4.38 24.40
C ARG A 145 -18.75 5.55 25.35
N PRO A 146 -19.99 5.64 25.85
CA PRO A 146 -20.30 6.68 26.79
C PRO A 146 -19.61 6.41 28.13
N PHE A 147 -19.09 7.48 28.75
CA PHE A 147 -18.56 7.44 30.10
C PHE A 147 -19.73 7.41 31.09
N TYR A 148 -20.33 6.24 31.32
CA TYR A 148 -21.26 6.03 32.44
C TYR A 148 -21.14 4.61 33.00
#